data_AF-A0A8T4QR64-F1
#
_entry.id   AF-A0A8T4QR64-F1
#
_cell.length_a   1.000
_cell.length_b   1.000
_cell.length_c   1.000
_cell.angle_alpha   90.00
_cell.angle_beta   90.00
_cell.angle_gamma   90.00
#
_symmetry.space_group_name_H-M   'P 1'
#
loop_
_entity.id
_entity.type
_entity.pdbx_description
1 polymer ?
#
loop_
_entity_poly.entity_id
_entity_poly.type
_entity_poly.pdbx_seq_one_letter_code
_entity_poly.pdbx_strand_id
1 'polypeptide(L)'
;MVKIEKLLQEGKLSRIGELELERYTNFFKHSYLDNFHHGQAVLKTFPRWSIISGYYAMHDITKLLLAKQFRLKVELEVHATTIILKKINLLFGENSD
;
A
#
# COMPACT_ATOMS: atom_id res chain seq x y z
N MET A 1 11.41 16.95 -3.78
CA MET A 1 11.05 15.51 -3.93
C MET A 1 11.36 14.79 -2.63
N VAL A 2 10.40 14.06 -2.04
CA VAL A 2 10.66 13.26 -0.83
C VAL A 2 11.42 12.00 -1.22
N LYS A 3 12.49 11.68 -0.50
CA LYS A 3 13.33 10.50 -0.74
C LYS A 3 12.97 9.36 0.22
N ILE A 4 13.12 8.11 -0.21
CA ILE A 4 12.81 6.92 0.61
C ILE A 4 13.69 6.89 1.86
N GLU A 5 14.96 7.30 1.74
CA GLU A 5 15.91 7.34 2.84
C GLU A 5 15.44 8.28 3.96
N LYS A 6 14.84 9.42 3.59
CA LYS A 6 14.27 10.35 4.56
C LYS A 6 13.10 9.73 5.32
N LEU A 7 12.22 9.00 4.62
CA LEU A 7 11.07 8.33 5.24
C LEU A 7 11.50 7.18 6.16
N LEU A 8 12.60 6.48 5.83
CA LEU A 8 13.22 5.48 6.71
C LEU A 8 13.83 6.14 7.96
N GLN A 9 14.55 7.26 7.80
CA GLN A 9 15.13 8.00 8.92
C GLN A 9 14.07 8.57 9.88
N GLU A 10 12.93 9.02 9.35
CA GLU A 10 11.79 9.51 10.14
C GLU A 10 10.95 8.38 10.76
N GLY A 11 11.29 7.10 10.54
CA GLY A 11 10.54 5.95 11.04
C GLY A 11 9.16 5.76 10.40
N LYS A 12 8.86 6.49 9.31
CA LYS A 12 7.61 6.33 8.55
C LYS A 12 7.61 5.05 7.71
N LEU A 13 8.81 4.55 7.40
CA LEU A 13 9.04 3.27 6.75
C LEU A 13 9.99 2.40 7.57
N SER A 14 9.84 1.11 7.39
CA SER A 14 10.77 0.09 7.85
C SER A 14 11.05 -0.92 6.73
N ARG A 15 12.14 -1.67 6.88
CA ARG A 15 12.41 -2.84 6.05
C ARG A 15 11.75 -4.05 6.67
N ILE A 16 11.10 -4.86 5.85
CA ILE A 16 10.47 -6.09 6.29
C ILE A 16 11.52 -7.20 6.36
N GLY A 17 11.62 -7.84 7.52
CA GLY A 17 12.45 -9.03 7.70
C GLY A 17 11.87 -10.24 6.97
N GLU A 18 12.71 -11.22 6.63
CA GLU A 18 12.30 -12.39 5.85
C GLU A 18 11.17 -13.19 6.51
N LEU A 19 11.25 -13.38 7.83
CA LEU A 19 10.23 -14.11 8.62
C LEU A 19 8.89 -13.36 8.71
N GLU A 20 8.87 -12.05 8.55
CA GLU A 20 7.64 -11.24 8.58
C GLU A 20 7.00 -11.10 7.19
N LEU A 21 7.80 -11.19 6.12
CA LEU A 21 7.39 -10.88 4.76
C LEU A 21 6.19 -11.72 4.29
N GLU A 22 6.22 -13.02 4.56
CA GLU A 22 5.12 -13.90 4.17
C GLU A 22 3.82 -13.51 4.87
N ARG A 23 3.86 -13.35 6.21
CA ARG A 23 2.69 -12.95 6.99
C ARG A 23 2.13 -11.60 6.53
N TYR A 24 3.01 -10.62 6.32
CA TYR A 24 2.63 -9.27 5.89
C TYR A 24 1.99 -9.29 4.51
N THR A 25 2.58 -9.99 3.55
CA THR A 25 2.06 -10.08 2.18
C THR A 25 0.76 -10.86 2.11
N ASN A 26 0.61 -11.93 2.88
CA ASN A 26 -0.64 -12.69 2.96
C ASN A 26 -1.77 -11.82 3.53
N PHE A 27 -1.50 -11.07 4.61
CA PHE A 27 -2.49 -10.15 5.18
C PHE A 27 -3.01 -9.16 4.13
N PHE A 28 -2.11 -8.42 3.45
CA PHE A 28 -2.55 -7.43 2.46
C PHE A 28 -3.19 -8.07 1.23
N LYS A 29 -2.77 -9.28 0.83
CA LYS A 29 -3.41 -10.05 -0.26
C LYS A 29 -4.89 -10.34 0.04
N HIS A 30 -5.21 -10.70 1.27
CA HIS A 30 -6.60 -10.94 1.67
C HIS A 30 -7.36 -9.63 1.88
N SER A 31 -6.76 -8.68 2.60
CA SER A 31 -7.38 -7.39 2.92
C SER A 31 -7.81 -6.59 1.68
N TYR A 32 -6.98 -6.53 0.62
CA TYR A 32 -7.37 -5.80 -0.59
C TYR A 32 -8.55 -6.47 -1.31
N LEU A 33 -8.60 -7.81 -1.32
CA LEU A 33 -9.70 -8.57 -1.95
C LEU A 33 -10.99 -8.39 -1.18
N ASP A 34 -10.93 -8.44 0.15
CA ASP A 34 -12.11 -8.24 1.00
C ASP A 34 -12.69 -6.83 0.82
N ASN A 35 -11.83 -5.81 0.81
CA ASN A 35 -12.23 -4.44 0.51
C ASN A 35 -12.82 -4.28 -0.89
N PHE A 36 -12.23 -4.95 -1.88
CA PHE A 36 -12.74 -4.92 -3.26
C PHE A 36 -14.12 -5.58 -3.38
N HIS A 37 -14.30 -6.78 -2.82
CA HIS A 37 -15.58 -7.49 -2.83
C HIS A 37 -16.65 -6.75 -2.05
N HIS A 38 -16.30 -6.20 -0.88
CA HIS A 38 -17.20 -5.35 -0.11
C HIS A 38 -17.65 -4.14 -0.92
N GLY A 39 -16.73 -3.45 -1.60
CA GLY A 39 -17.02 -2.31 -2.46
C GLY A 39 -18.01 -2.66 -3.58
N GLN A 40 -17.87 -3.84 -4.20
CA GLN A 40 -18.82 -4.31 -5.21
C GLN A 40 -20.21 -4.61 -4.61
N ALA A 41 -20.24 -5.29 -3.46
CA ALA A 41 -21.48 -5.68 -2.80
C ALA A 41 -22.33 -4.48 -2.39
N VAL A 42 -21.69 -3.37 -1.99
CA VAL A 42 -22.39 -2.16 -1.52
C VAL A 42 -22.57 -1.09 -2.58
N LEU A 43 -22.11 -1.32 -3.82
CA LEU A 43 -22.08 -0.31 -4.89
C LEU A 43 -23.46 0.33 -5.17
N LYS A 44 -24.52 -0.49 -5.23
CA LYS A 44 -25.87 -0.04 -5.59
C LYS A 44 -26.64 0.56 -4.41
N THR A 45 -26.47 -0.02 -3.23
CA THR A 45 -27.22 0.34 -2.01
C THR A 45 -26.54 1.45 -1.22
N PHE A 46 -25.22 1.48 -1.20
CA PHE A 46 -24.41 2.41 -0.42
C PHE A 46 -23.20 2.91 -1.23
N PRO A 47 -23.43 3.69 -2.30
CA PRO A 47 -22.37 4.08 -3.24
C PRO A 47 -21.21 4.86 -2.59
N ARG A 48 -21.49 5.70 -1.57
CA ARG A 48 -20.44 6.37 -0.79
C ARG A 48 -19.52 5.38 -0.09
N TRP A 49 -20.09 4.32 0.49
CA TRP A 49 -19.30 3.28 1.16
C TRP A 49 -18.47 2.49 0.14
N SER A 50 -19.01 2.22 -1.05
CA SER A 50 -18.26 1.57 -2.14
C SER A 50 -16.99 2.32 -2.53
N ILE A 51 -17.06 3.66 -2.61
CA ILE A 51 -15.87 4.50 -2.87
C ILE A 51 -14.82 4.35 -1.76
N ILE A 52 -15.26 4.34 -0.50
CA ILE A 52 -14.38 4.15 0.66
C ILE A 52 -13.71 2.77 0.58
N SER A 53 -14.47 1.70 0.29
CA SER A 53 -13.90 0.36 0.13
C SER A 53 -12.90 0.30 -1.02
N GLY A 54 -13.20 0.95 -2.15
CA GLY A 54 -12.27 1.06 -3.28
C GLY A 54 -10.96 1.77 -2.90
N TYR A 55 -11.04 2.83 -2.10
CA TYR A 55 -9.86 3.50 -1.55
C TYR A 55 -8.99 2.56 -0.70
N TYR A 56 -9.58 1.83 0.24
CA TYR A 56 -8.85 0.88 1.08
C TYR A 56 -8.28 -0.29 0.28
N ALA A 57 -9.00 -0.81 -0.71
CA ALA A 57 -8.48 -1.83 -1.62
C ALA A 57 -7.23 -1.33 -2.36
N MET A 58 -7.26 -0.10 -2.90
CA MET A 58 -6.09 0.52 -3.54
C MET A 58 -4.94 0.77 -2.56
N HIS A 59 -5.24 1.15 -1.31
CA HIS A 59 -4.23 1.38 -0.27
C HIS A 59 -3.50 0.09 0.08
N ASP A 60 -4.25 -0.99 0.27
CA ASP A 60 -3.73 -2.30 0.67
C ASP A 60 -2.96 -2.99 -0.46
N ILE A 61 -3.46 -2.96 -1.69
CA ILE A 61 -2.71 -3.51 -2.83
C ILE A 61 -1.41 -2.72 -3.09
N THR A 62 -1.39 -1.41 -2.79
CA THR A 62 -0.15 -0.62 -2.88
C THR A 62 0.87 -1.07 -1.84
N LYS A 63 0.45 -1.32 -0.58
CA LYS A 63 1.35 -1.87 0.45
C LYS A 63 1.83 -3.27 0.11
N LEU A 64 0.97 -4.10 -0.47
CA LEU A 64 1.35 -5.43 -0.96
C LEU A 64 2.45 -5.34 -2.01
N LEU A 65 2.32 -4.42 -2.98
CA LEU A 65 3.33 -4.17 -4.00
C LEU A 65 4.65 -3.71 -3.35
N LEU A 66 4.58 -2.74 -2.44
CA LEU A 66 5.76 -2.21 -1.74
C LEU A 66 6.51 -3.29 -0.94
N ALA A 67 5.77 -4.17 -0.27
CA ALA A 67 6.35 -5.29 0.46
C ALA A 67 7.02 -6.29 -0.49
N LYS A 68 6.35 -6.69 -1.57
CA LYS A 68 6.86 -7.70 -2.50
C LYS A 68 8.07 -7.23 -3.31
N GLN A 69 8.04 -6.00 -3.81
CA GLN A 69 9.09 -5.49 -4.71
C GLN A 69 10.26 -4.86 -3.95
N PHE A 70 9.98 -4.13 -2.87
CA PHE A 70 10.99 -3.31 -2.19
C PHE A 70 11.27 -3.76 -0.76
N ARG A 71 10.56 -4.77 -0.26
CA ARG A 71 10.61 -5.20 1.16
C ARG A 71 10.43 -4.02 2.11
N LEU A 72 9.53 -3.10 1.76
CA LEU A 72 9.20 -1.91 2.56
C LEU A 72 7.84 -2.08 3.23
N LYS A 73 7.77 -1.67 4.50
CA LYS A 73 6.55 -1.58 5.31
C LYS A 73 6.34 -0.14 5.73
N VAL A 74 5.08 0.28 5.69
CA VAL A 74 4.63 1.61 6.14
C VAL A 74 4.22 1.51 7.60
N GLU A 75 4.84 2.32 8.46
CA GLU A 75 4.64 2.29 9.91
C GLU A 75 3.77 3.44 10.40
N LEU A 76 4.05 4.67 9.93
CA LEU A 76 3.38 5.90 10.40
C LEU A 76 2.78 6.69 9.26
N GLU A 77 1.77 7.51 9.60
CA GLU A 77 1.03 8.36 8.66
C GLU A 77 0.56 7.56 7.44
N VAL A 78 0.05 6.34 7.70
CA VAL A 78 -0.02 5.24 6.72
C VAL A 78 -0.69 5.64 5.40
N HIS A 79 -1.72 6.47 5.44
CA HIS A 79 -2.38 6.99 4.24
C HIS A 79 -1.48 7.91 3.42
N ALA A 80 -0.91 8.94 4.05
CA ALA A 80 -0.05 9.91 3.39
C ALA A 80 1.24 9.25 2.87
N THR A 81 1.89 8.43 3.70
CA THR A 81 3.14 7.75 3.34
C THR A 81 2.94 6.80 2.16
N THR A 82 1.87 5.99 2.14
CA THR A 82 1.58 5.10 0.99
C THR A 82 1.33 5.89 -0.29
N ILE A 83 0.63 7.03 -0.24
CA ILE A 83 0.40 7.88 -1.42
C ILE A 83 1.70 8.49 -1.93
N ILE A 84 2.57 8.98 -1.04
CA ILE A 84 3.89 9.52 -1.41
C ILE A 84 4.70 8.45 -2.13
N LEU A 85 4.72 7.22 -1.60
CA LEU A 85 5.46 6.11 -2.20
C LEU A 85 4.94 5.69 -3.57
N LYS A 86 3.61 5.71 -3.78
CA LYS A 86 3.03 5.48 -5.11
C LYS A 86 3.57 6.48 -6.14
N LYS A 87 3.67 7.76 -5.76
CA LYS A 87 4.22 8.81 -6.64
C LYS A 87 5.71 8.62 -6.91
N ILE A 88 6.47 8.22 -5.90
CA ILE A 88 7.91 7.94 -6.04
C ILE A 88 8.14 6.74 -6.97
N ASN A 89 7.35 5.66 -6.83
CA ASN A 89 7.54 4.45 -7.63
C ASN A 89 7.15 4.63 -9.12
N LEU A 90 6.14 5.46 -9.40
CA LEU A 90 5.80 5.87 -10.77
C LEU A 90 6.94 6.64 -11.48
N LEU A 91 7.88 7.21 -10.72
CA LEU A 91 9.02 7.98 -11.26
C LEU A 91 10.30 7.13 -11.41
N PHE A 92 10.37 5.96 -10.78
CA PHE A 92 11.51 5.04 -10.94
C PHE A 92 11.31 3.99 -12.03
N GLY A 93 10.13 3.94 -12.66
CA GLY A 93 9.87 3.17 -13.88
C GLY A 93 10.50 3.74 -15.16
N GLU A 94 11.22 4.86 -15.09
CA GLU A 94 11.91 5.50 -16.23
C GLU A 94 13.45 5.49 -16.13
N ASN A 95 14.06 4.79 -15.16
CA ASN A 95 15.53 4.74 -15.04
C ASN A 95 16.10 3.32 -15.01
N SER A 96 15.46 2.39 -15.71
CA SER A 96 16.07 1.11 -16.07
C SER A 96 16.21 1.05 -17.59
N ASP A 97 17.19 1.79 -18.09
CA ASP A 97 18.02 1.50 -19.28
C ASP A 97 19.23 2.47 -19.28
#